data_AF-A0A3P1VI16-F1
#
_entry.id   AF-A0A3P1VI16-F1
#
_cell.length_a   1.000
_cell.length_b   1.000
_cell.length_c   1.000
_cell.angle_alpha   90.00
_cell.angle_beta   90.00
_cell.angle_gamma   90.00
#
_symmetry.space_group_name_H-M   'P 1'
#
loop_
_entity.id
_entity.type
_entity.pdbx_description
1 polymer ?
#
loop_
_entity_poly.entity_id
_entity_poly.type
_entity_poly.pdbx_seq_one_letter_code
_entity_poly.pdbx_strand_id
1 'polypeptide(L)'
;MNNAFLQDTNLSLQAKGLLAEILSNKDDWRIYISELEKRSTNGRDAHKAAYKELQEAGYIRVVRFSRGYKKGVENYVFAQDIPIKDSHLDYFKQILDRELSKGKGNSTY
;
A
#
# COMPACT_ATOMS: atom_id res chain seq x y z
N MET A 1 -14.37 -7.66 -2.34
CA MET A 1 -13.66 -7.67 -1.05
C MET A 1 -13.80 -9.06 -0.44
N ASN A 2 -12.72 -9.82 -0.39
CA ASN A 2 -12.67 -11.10 0.31
C ASN A 2 -12.57 -10.85 1.83
N ASN A 3 -13.21 -11.68 2.65
CA ASN A 3 -13.20 -11.54 4.11
C ASN A 3 -12.04 -12.31 4.78
N ALA A 4 -11.13 -12.89 4.00
CA ALA A 4 -9.99 -13.66 4.48
C ALA A 4 -9.14 -12.90 5.53
N PHE A 5 -8.85 -11.62 5.30
CA PHE A 5 -8.08 -10.79 6.24
C PHE A 5 -8.80 -10.56 7.58
N LEU A 6 -10.14 -10.59 7.60
CA LEU A 6 -10.92 -10.47 8.86
C LEU A 6 -10.78 -11.71 9.73
N GLN A 7 -10.52 -12.87 9.12
CA GLN A 7 -10.33 -14.14 9.81
C GLN A 7 -8.87 -14.38 10.22
N ASP A 8 -7.91 -13.56 9.78
CA ASP A 8 -6.51 -13.72 10.16
C ASP A 8 -6.33 -13.42 11.66
N THR A 9 -5.88 -14.41 12.42
CA THR A 9 -5.65 -14.29 13.86
C THR A 9 -4.37 -13.55 14.20
N ASN A 10 -3.47 -13.35 13.22
CA ASN A 10 -2.22 -12.62 13.39
C ASN A 10 -2.42 -11.10 13.27
N LEU A 11 -3.63 -10.65 12.93
CA LEU A 11 -3.97 -9.23 12.83
C LEU A 11 -4.83 -8.77 14.00
N SER A 12 -4.43 -7.65 14.59
CA SER A 12 -5.23 -6.88 15.54
C SER A 12 -6.51 -6.38 14.88
N LEU A 13 -7.57 -6.19 15.68
CA LEU A 13 -8.82 -5.58 15.19
C LEU A 13 -8.58 -4.19 14.59
N GLN A 14 -7.58 -3.47 15.08
CA GLN A 14 -7.19 -2.18 14.54
C GLN A 14 -6.56 -2.31 13.15
N ALA A 15 -5.65 -3.27 12.94
CA ALA A 15 -5.07 -3.56 11.62
C ALA A 15 -6.16 -4.01 10.62
N LYS A 16 -7.09 -4.86 11.06
CA LYS A 16 -8.24 -5.28 10.24
C LYS A 16 -9.12 -4.09 9.84
N GLY A 17 -9.48 -3.23 10.79
CA GLY A 17 -10.27 -2.03 10.51
C GLY A 17 -9.55 -1.08 9.54
N LEU A 18 -8.26 -0.86 9.75
CA LEU A 18 -7.44 -0.01 8.88
C LEU A 18 -7.36 -0.56 7.45
N LEU A 19 -7.13 -1.86 7.29
CA LEU A 19 -7.12 -2.49 5.97
C LEU A 19 -8.49 -2.42 5.30
N ALA A 20 -9.57 -2.62 6.06
CA ALA A 20 -10.93 -2.50 5.53
C ALA A 20 -11.23 -1.08 5.02
N GLU A 21 -10.80 -0.05 5.76
CA GLU A 21 -10.92 1.33 5.31
C GLU A 21 -10.11 1.58 4.04
N ILE A 22 -8.88 1.06 3.97
CA ILE A 22 -8.03 1.18 2.78
C ILE A 22 -8.70 0.56 1.55
N LEU A 23 -9.17 -0.68 1.66
CA LEU A 23 -9.80 -1.43 0.57
C LEU A 23 -11.19 -0.91 0.17
N SER A 24 -11.84 -0.14 1.05
CA SER A 24 -13.13 0.50 0.76
C SER A 24 -13.00 1.81 -0.02
N ASN A 25 -11.80 2.39 -0.12
CA ASN A 25 -11.57 3.56 -0.97
C ASN A 25 -11.46 3.14 -2.45
N LYS A 26 -11.45 4.12 -3.37
CA LYS A 26 -11.35 3.86 -4.82
C LYS A 26 -10.03 3.17 -5.18
N ASP A 27 -10.04 2.37 -6.25
CA ASP A 27 -8.88 1.59 -6.72
C ASP A 27 -7.62 2.43 -7.00
N ASP A 28 -7.79 3.68 -7.46
CA ASP A 28 -6.68 4.61 -7.75
C ASP A 28 -6.23 5.44 -6.53
N TRP A 29 -6.76 5.16 -5.35
CA TRP A 29 -6.48 5.98 -4.17
C TRP A 29 -5.05 5.74 -3.66
N ARG A 30 -4.28 6.83 -3.57
CA ARG A 30 -2.98 6.81 -2.88
C ARG A 30 -3.20 6.78 -1.38
N ILE A 31 -2.70 5.72 -0.75
CA ILE A 31 -2.80 5.53 0.69
C ILE A 31 -1.87 6.51 1.41
N TYR A 32 -2.46 7.48 2.11
CA TYR A 32 -1.74 8.38 3.01
C TYR A 32 -2.13 8.11 4.46
N ILE A 33 -1.19 7.61 5.27
CA ILE A 33 -1.43 7.31 6.69
C ILE A 33 -1.94 8.56 7.45
N SER A 34 -1.40 9.74 7.15
CA SER A 34 -1.84 11.00 7.76
C SER A 34 -3.29 11.37 7.45
N GLU A 35 -3.85 10.86 6.36
CA GLU A 35 -5.27 11.05 6.03
C GLU A 35 -6.14 10.06 6.81
N LEU A 36 -5.71 8.80 6.90
CA LEU A 36 -6.36 7.78 7.74
C LEU A 36 -6.38 8.21 9.22
N GLU A 37 -5.29 8.78 9.72
CA GLU A 37 -5.20 9.34 11.08
C GLU A 37 -6.27 10.41 11.36
N LYS A 38 -6.74 11.15 10.35
CA LYS A 38 -7.79 12.18 10.52
C LYS A 38 -9.20 11.62 10.52
N ARG A 39 -9.40 10.40 10.00
CA ARG A 39 -10.71 9.76 9.85
C ARG A 39 -11.09 8.92 11.06
N SER A 40 -10.16 8.72 11.99
CA SER A 40 -10.34 7.90 13.18
C SER A 40 -9.95 8.64 14.45
N THR A 41 -10.60 8.30 15.56
CA THR A 41 -10.27 8.80 16.90
C THR A 41 -8.98 8.19 17.46
N ASN A 42 -8.44 7.17 16.80
CA ASN A 42 -7.22 6.50 17.23
C ASN A 42 -6.01 7.42 17.09
N GLY A 43 -5.08 7.32 18.04
CA GLY A 43 -3.84 8.11 18.01
C GLY A 43 -2.94 7.75 16.82
N ARG A 44 -2.01 8.66 16.51
CA ARG A 44 -0.98 8.50 15.47
C ARG A 44 -0.17 7.21 15.62
N ASP A 45 0.25 6.91 16.85
CA ASP A 45 1.09 5.72 17.10
C ASP A 45 0.31 4.42 16.89
N ALA A 46 -0.99 4.43 17.21
CA ALA A 46 -1.85 3.30 16.99
C ALA A 46 -2.05 3.02 15.48
N HIS A 47 -2.23 4.06 14.67
CA HIS A 47 -2.29 3.93 13.20
C HIS A 47 -0.97 3.40 12.62
N LYS A 48 0.17 3.93 13.09
CA LYS A 48 1.49 3.46 12.66
C LYS A 48 1.74 1.99 13.04
N ALA A 49 1.36 1.60 14.25
CA ALA A 49 1.48 0.21 14.70
C ALA A 49 0.65 -0.73 13.84
N ALA A 50 -0.64 -0.41 13.62
CA ALA A 50 -1.53 -1.18 12.76
C ALA A 50 -1.03 -1.25 11.30
N TYR A 51 -0.52 -0.13 10.77
CA TYR A 51 0.06 -0.11 9.43
C TYR A 51 1.32 -1.00 9.33
N LYS A 52 2.20 -0.96 10.33
CA LYS A 52 3.41 -1.82 10.39
C LYS A 52 3.04 -3.29 10.48
N GLU A 53 2.03 -3.62 11.28
CA GLU A 53 1.50 -4.98 11.40
C GLU A 53 0.98 -5.51 10.06
N LEU A 54 0.22 -4.69 9.31
CA LEU A 54 -0.23 -5.05 7.95
C LEU A 54 0.93 -5.22 6.96
N GLN A 55 2.02 -4.45 7.12
CA GLN A 55 3.22 -4.64 6.32
C GLN A 55 3.92 -5.97 6.66
N GLU A 56 4.06 -6.30 7.93
CA GLU A 56 4.68 -7.54 8.38
C GLU A 56 3.86 -8.76 7.92
N ALA A 57 2.54 -8.68 8.01
CA ALA A 57 1.62 -9.76 7.63
C ALA A 57 1.44 -9.96 6.11
N GLY A 58 1.97 -9.07 5.25
CA GLY A 58 1.88 -9.25 3.79
C GLY A 58 0.79 -8.42 3.11
N TYR A 59 -0.16 -7.88 3.87
CA TYR A 59 -1.33 -7.20 3.31
C TYR A 59 -1.00 -5.83 2.72
N ILE A 60 0.05 -5.18 3.23
CA ILE A 60 0.58 -3.94 2.66
C ILE A 60 2.03 -4.15 2.21
N ARG A 61 2.34 -3.66 1.01
CA ARG A 61 3.70 -3.62 0.47
C ARG A 61 4.01 -2.24 -0.05
N VAL A 62 5.20 -1.73 0.29
CA VAL A 62 5.67 -0.43 -0.17
C VAL A 62 6.81 -0.65 -1.14
N VAL A 63 6.62 -0.24 -2.39
CA VAL A 63 7.66 -0.25 -3.41
C VAL A 63 8.21 1.16 -3.55
N ARG A 64 9.53 1.27 -3.40
CA ARG A 64 10.24 2.53 -3.63
C ARG A 64 10.64 2.60 -5.08
N PHE A 65 10.21 3.65 -5.77
CA PHE A 65 10.59 3.92 -7.15
C PHE A 65 11.45 5.17 -7.20
N SER A 66 12.65 5.04 -7.77
CA SER A 66 13.52 6.19 -8.03
C SER A 66 13.28 6.70 -9.44
N ARG A 67 12.90 7.97 -9.59
CA ARG A 67 12.70 8.60 -10.90
C ARG A 67 14.02 8.95 -11.62
N GLY A 68 15.18 8.59 -11.04
CA GLY A 68 16.52 8.87 -11.54
C GLY A 68 17.23 9.98 -10.78
N TYR A 69 18.45 10.32 -11.22
CA TYR A 69 19.30 11.33 -10.57
C TYR A 69 18.58 12.69 -10.49
N LYS A 70 18.48 13.25 -9.27
CA LYS A 70 17.80 14.51 -8.91
C LYS A 70 16.27 14.58 -9.05
N LYS A 71 15.57 13.50 -9.46
CA LYS A 71 14.09 13.52 -9.62
C LYS A 71 13.29 12.98 -8.43
N GLY A 72 13.98 12.65 -7.33
CA GLY A 72 13.36 12.19 -6.09
C GLY A 72 12.96 10.71 -6.10
N VAL A 73 12.52 10.25 -4.94
CA VAL A 73 12.00 8.89 -4.71
C VAL A 73 10.52 8.99 -4.41
N GLU A 74 9.74 8.12 -5.04
CA GLU A 74 8.30 8.02 -4.83
C GLU A 74 7.96 6.65 -4.26
N ASN A 75 7.10 6.63 -3.25
CA ASN A 75 6.66 5.40 -2.60
C ASN A 75 5.29 5.02 -3.14
N TYR A 76 5.19 3.81 -3.69
CA TYR A 76 3.93 3.21 -4.11
C TYR A 76 3.51 2.19 -3.06
N VAL A 77 2.33 2.39 -2.50
CA VAL A 77 1.74 1.50 -1.49
C VAL A 77 0.73 0.60 -2.19
N PHE A 78 0.93 -0.70 -2.08
CA PHE A 78 0.00 -1.73 -2.53
C PHE A 78 -0.68 -2.32 -1.31
N ALA A 79 -2.00 -2.39 -1.34
CA ALA A 79 -2.80 -3.07 -0.33
C ALA A 79 -3.69 -4.11 -1.02
N GLN A 80 -3.83 -5.28 -0.42
CA GLN A 80 -4.69 -6.35 -0.90
C GLN A 80 -5.42 -7.03 0.25
N ASP A 81 -6.53 -7.70 -0.06
CA ASP A 81 -7.26 -8.57 0.87
C ASP A 81 -6.58 -9.94 1.08
N ILE A 82 -5.53 -10.23 0.30
CA ILE A 82 -4.71 -11.44 0.37
C ILE A 82 -3.25 -11.02 0.64
N PRO A 83 -2.50 -11.75 1.49
CA PRO A 83 -1.09 -11.47 1.73
C PRO A 83 -0.26 -11.53 0.44
N ILE A 84 0.43 -10.43 0.14
CA ILE A 84 1.34 -10.33 -0.99
C ILE A 84 2.64 -11.04 -0.61
N LYS A 85 2.84 -12.23 -1.18
CA LYS A 85 4.11 -12.96 -1.05
C LYS A 85 5.25 -12.17 -1.70
N ASP A 86 6.44 -12.30 -1.16
CA ASP A 86 7.61 -11.56 -1.67
C ASP A 86 7.93 -11.90 -3.13
N SER A 87 7.64 -13.13 -3.58
CA SER A 87 7.76 -13.52 -4.99
C SER A 87 6.85 -12.70 -5.93
N HIS A 88 5.67 -12.28 -5.47
CA HIS A 88 4.78 -11.42 -6.24
C HIS A 88 5.25 -9.95 -6.24
N LEU A 89 5.99 -9.53 -5.21
CA LEU A 89 6.51 -8.17 -5.12
C LEU A 89 7.46 -7.86 -6.29
N ASP A 90 8.33 -8.79 -6.66
CA ASP A 90 9.29 -8.57 -7.74
C ASP A 90 8.61 -8.49 -9.11
N TYR A 91 7.52 -9.24 -9.29
CA TYR A 91 6.64 -9.08 -10.44
C TYR A 91 6.01 -7.68 -10.48
N PHE A 92 5.46 -7.20 -9.35
CA PHE A 92 4.90 -5.84 -9.27
C PHE A 92 5.95 -4.76 -9.53
N LYS A 93 7.18 -4.91 -9.03
CA LYS A 93 8.29 -3.99 -9.33
C LYS A 93 8.59 -3.93 -10.82
N GLN A 94 8.65 -5.08 -11.50
CA GLN A 94 8.92 -5.15 -12.94
C GLN A 94 7.79 -4.52 -13.77
N ILE A 95 6.53 -4.75 -13.39
CA ILE A 95 5.40 -4.10 -14.05
C ILE A 95 5.47 -2.59 -13.83
N LEU A 96 5.66 -2.15 -12.59
CA LEU A 96 5.72 -0.73 -12.26
C LEU A 96 6.84 -0.04 -13.04
N ASP A 97 8.02 -0.66 -13.13
CA ASP A 97 9.14 -0.15 -13.90
C ASP A 97 8.82 -0.08 -15.41
N ARG A 98 8.15 -1.10 -15.95
CA ARG A 98 7.67 -1.12 -17.34
C ARG A 98 6.66 -0.01 -17.63
N GLU A 99 5.65 0.15 -16.78
CA GLU A 99 4.59 1.16 -16.95
C GLU A 99 5.15 2.58 -16.82
N LEU A 100 6.03 2.82 -15.84
CA LEU A 100 6.69 4.11 -15.66
C LEU A 100 7.71 4.41 -16.76
N SER A 101 8.33 3.38 -17.35
CA SER A 101 9.19 3.53 -18.53
C SER A 101 8.40 3.86 -19.80
N LYS A 102 7.22 3.25 -20.00
CA LYS A 102 6.32 3.57 -21.11
C LYS A 102 5.74 4.99 -21.01
N GLY A 103 5.47 5.48 -19.81
CA GLY A 103 5.00 6.85 -19.57
C GLY A 103 5.98 7.97 -19.96
N LYS A 104 7.27 7.66 -20.20
CA LYS A 104 8.25 8.62 -20.73
C LYS A 104 8.16 8.84 -22.25
N GLY A 105 7.37 8.05 -22.96
CA GLY A 105 7.23 8.12 -24.42
C GLY A 105 6.13 9.03 -24.97
N ASN A 106 5.16 9.46 -24.14
CA ASN A 106 3.98 10.21 -24.59
C ASN A 106 3.92 11.64 -24.02
N SER A 107 5.06 12.34 -23.97
CA SER A 107 5.09 13.80 -23.82
C SER A 107 5.73 14.38 -25.09
N THR A 108 4.96 14.32 -26.17
CA THR A 108 5.07 15.26 -27.29
C THR A 108 3.69 15.87 -27.47
N TYR A 109 3.71 17.17 -27.74
CA TYR A 109 2.61 18.15 -27.89
C TYR A 109 2.27 18.93 -26.63
#